data_AF-A0A0J7I3B7-F1
#
_entry.id   AF-A0A0J7I3B7-F1
#
_cell.length_a   1.000
_cell.length_b   1.000
_cell.length_c   1.000
_cell.angle_alpha   90.00
_cell.angle_beta   90.00
_cell.angle_gamma   90.00
#
_symmetry.space_group_name_H-M   'P 1'
#
loop_
_entity.id
_entity.type
_entity.pdbx_description
1 polymer ?
#
loop_
_entity_poly.entity_id
_entity_poly.type
_entity_poly.pdbx_seq_one_letter_code
_entity_poly.pdbx_strand_id
1 'polypeptide(L)'
;MEKEISHFWLGYFKNEEDFDDFAEENESYYTEEENEDLYVSKFAQSQNIQWFDYDFLEYGFEEASLGIYEKFADYSYADQWLPAVEQKINELGLETPVNAIIFASRHVIPRPVSVNDEEYALYYIGEIEYNI
;
A
#
# COMPACT_ATOMS: atom_id res chain seq x y z
N MET A 1 5.37 13.62 -21.80
CA MET A 1 5.35 12.51 -20.83
C MET A 1 4.40 12.95 -19.76
N GLU A 2 3.37 12.16 -19.55
CA GLU A 2 2.43 12.37 -18.45
C GLU A 2 3.11 11.94 -17.15
N LYS A 3 2.70 12.54 -16.03
CA LYS A 3 3.29 12.26 -14.73
C LYS A 3 2.21 11.76 -13.80
N GLU A 4 2.55 10.76 -13.01
CA GLU A 4 1.73 10.26 -11.91
C GLU A 4 2.40 10.62 -10.58
N ILE A 5 1.58 10.90 -9.57
CA ILE A 5 2.04 11.04 -8.19
C ILE A 5 1.23 10.05 -7.36
N SER A 6 1.92 9.11 -6.72
CA SER A 6 1.27 8.10 -5.88
C SER A 6 1.72 8.21 -4.44
N HIS A 7 0.80 7.95 -3.52
CA HIS A 7 1.10 7.67 -2.12
C HIS A 7 1.67 6.26 -2.00
N PHE A 8 2.69 6.07 -1.17
CA PHE A 8 3.30 4.78 -0.91
C PHE A 8 3.20 4.38 0.55
N TRP A 9 2.93 3.10 0.77
CA TRP A 9 3.03 2.43 2.04
C TRP A 9 3.93 1.21 1.93
N LEU A 10 4.73 0.98 2.96
CA LEU A 10 5.54 -0.22 3.12
C LEU A 10 5.27 -0.88 4.45
N GLY A 11 5.17 -2.19 4.46
CA GLY A 11 4.73 -2.90 5.65
C GLY A 11 5.38 -4.24 5.89
N TYR A 12 5.06 -4.75 7.06
CA TYR A 12 5.29 -6.12 7.48
C TYR A 12 3.95 -6.77 7.81
N PHE A 13 3.67 -7.90 7.17
CA PHE A 13 2.58 -8.81 7.48
C PHE A 13 3.15 -10.19 7.78
N LYS A 14 2.49 -10.98 8.63
CA LYS A 14 2.99 -12.28 9.05
C LYS A 14 3.04 -13.29 7.90
N ASN A 15 2.09 -13.22 6.98
CA ASN A 15 1.99 -14.06 5.79
C ASN A 15 1.14 -13.35 4.72
N GLU A 16 1.11 -13.93 3.52
CA GLU A 16 0.38 -13.41 2.35
C GLU A 16 -1.13 -13.40 2.61
N GLU A 17 -1.71 -14.44 3.21
CA GLU A 17 -3.15 -14.52 3.53
C GLU A 17 -3.57 -13.33 4.41
N ASP A 18 -2.82 -13.01 5.47
CA ASP A 18 -3.11 -11.86 6.34
C ASP A 18 -3.02 -10.51 5.59
N PHE A 19 -2.17 -10.41 4.56
CA PHE A 19 -2.04 -9.22 3.72
C PHE A 19 -3.17 -9.10 2.70
N ASP A 20 -3.52 -10.20 2.03
CA ASP A 20 -4.63 -10.26 1.08
C ASP A 20 -5.94 -9.90 1.79
N ASP A 21 -6.17 -10.48 2.97
CA ASP A 21 -7.29 -10.16 3.86
C ASP A 21 -7.37 -8.67 4.23
N PHE A 22 -6.24 -7.96 4.17
CA PHE A 22 -6.15 -6.54 4.49
C PHE A 22 -6.34 -5.66 3.25
N ALA A 23 -5.73 -6.02 2.13
CA ALA A 23 -5.63 -5.21 0.92
C ALA A 23 -6.78 -5.47 -0.08
N GLU A 24 -7.27 -6.70 -0.20
CA GLU A 24 -8.28 -7.08 -1.19
C GLU A 24 -9.65 -6.45 -0.94
N GLU A 25 -10.44 -6.34 -2.01
CA GLU A 25 -11.83 -5.88 -1.92
C GLU A 25 -12.68 -6.88 -1.13
N ASN A 26 -13.45 -6.37 -0.17
CA ASN A 26 -14.50 -7.10 0.48
C ASN A 26 -15.73 -7.15 -0.43
N GLU A 27 -16.01 -8.30 -1.05
CA GLU A 27 -17.18 -8.51 -1.90
C GLU A 27 -18.52 -8.16 -1.20
N SER A 28 -18.58 -8.28 0.13
CA SER A 28 -19.79 -7.95 0.89
C SER A 28 -20.17 -6.47 0.77
N TYR A 29 -19.20 -5.59 0.50
CA TYR A 29 -19.41 -4.16 0.24
C TYR A 29 -20.48 -3.91 -0.84
N TYR A 30 -20.54 -4.76 -1.87
CA TYR A 30 -21.43 -4.60 -3.02
C TYR A 30 -22.80 -5.26 -2.86
N THR A 31 -23.02 -6.00 -1.77
CA THR A 31 -24.24 -6.79 -1.55
C THR A 31 -25.00 -6.42 -0.29
N GLU A 32 -24.30 -5.87 0.70
CA GLU A 32 -24.90 -5.40 1.95
C GLU A 32 -25.62 -4.06 1.78
N GLU A 33 -26.56 -3.76 2.68
CA GLU A 33 -27.18 -2.44 2.71
C GLU A 33 -26.15 -1.39 3.15
N GLU A 34 -26.06 -0.30 2.39
CA GLU A 34 -25.15 0.82 2.68
C GLU A 34 -25.28 1.27 4.14
N ASN A 35 -24.14 1.26 4.84
CA ASN A 35 -24.04 1.74 6.22
C ASN A 35 -22.69 2.42 6.47
N GLU A 36 -22.57 3.14 7.58
CA GLU A 36 -21.38 3.94 7.92
C GLU A 36 -20.15 3.09 8.29
N ASP A 37 -20.36 1.81 8.58
CA ASP A 37 -19.32 0.86 8.98
C ASP A 37 -18.87 -0.05 7.82
N LEU A 38 -19.44 0.14 6.63
CA LEU A 38 -19.11 -0.65 5.44
C LEU A 38 -17.95 0.01 4.68
N TYR A 39 -16.87 -0.76 4.49
CA TYR A 39 -15.65 -0.34 3.80
C TYR A 39 -15.29 -1.35 2.72
N VAL A 40 -14.79 -0.87 1.58
CA VAL A 40 -14.41 -1.71 0.44
C VAL A 40 -13.24 -2.64 0.76
N SER A 41 -12.42 -2.33 1.79
CA SER A 41 -11.39 -3.23 2.33
C SER A 41 -10.95 -2.79 3.72
N LYS A 42 -10.15 -3.62 4.42
CA LYS A 42 -9.53 -3.22 5.70
C LYS A 42 -8.49 -2.12 5.47
N PHE A 43 -7.80 -2.10 4.33
CA PHE A 43 -6.95 -0.97 3.95
C PHE A 43 -7.76 0.32 3.84
N ALA A 44 -8.89 0.30 3.12
CA ALA A 44 -9.78 1.46 2.99
C ALA A 44 -10.29 1.95 4.37
N GLN A 45 -10.68 1.01 5.24
CA GLN A 45 -11.04 1.28 6.63
C GLN A 45 -9.89 1.96 7.40
N SER A 46 -8.67 1.46 7.25
CA SER A 46 -7.49 2.02 7.92
C SER A 46 -7.18 3.46 7.50
N GLN A 47 -7.55 3.83 6.27
CA GLN A 47 -7.42 5.18 5.73
C GLN A 47 -8.68 6.04 5.95
N ASN A 48 -9.70 5.48 6.63
CA ASN A 48 -11.00 6.10 6.87
C ASN A 48 -11.70 6.55 5.56
N ILE A 49 -11.74 5.65 4.58
CA ILE A 49 -12.37 5.84 3.26
C ILE A 49 -13.25 4.63 2.98
N GLN A 50 -14.56 4.83 2.86
CA GLN A 50 -15.49 3.72 2.63
C GLN A 50 -15.28 3.03 1.28
N TRP A 51 -14.95 3.81 0.23
CA TRP A 51 -14.79 3.29 -1.11
C TRP A 51 -13.82 4.11 -1.94
N PHE A 52 -13.05 3.41 -2.77
CA PHE A 52 -12.30 3.96 -3.87
C PHE A 52 -12.15 2.90 -4.96
N ASP A 53 -11.82 3.34 -6.17
CA ASP A 53 -11.65 2.47 -7.33
C ASP A 53 -10.25 1.83 -7.31
N TYR A 54 -10.21 0.50 -7.31
CA TYR A 54 -8.98 -0.30 -7.25
C TYR A 54 -8.14 -0.20 -8.52
N ASP A 55 -8.68 0.33 -9.63
CA ASP A 55 -7.88 0.67 -10.81
C ASP A 55 -6.79 1.73 -10.53
N PHE A 56 -6.90 2.46 -9.41
CA PHE A 56 -5.90 3.43 -8.94
C PHE A 56 -5.05 2.93 -7.77
N LEU A 57 -5.11 1.63 -7.45
CA LEU A 57 -4.37 0.97 -6.39
C LEU A 57 -3.52 -0.17 -6.97
N GLU A 58 -2.26 -0.26 -6.56
CA GLU A 58 -1.43 -1.43 -6.79
C GLU A 58 -0.86 -1.87 -5.44
N TYR A 59 -0.81 -3.17 -5.21
CA TYR A 59 -0.35 -3.74 -3.96
C TYR A 59 0.27 -5.11 -4.18
N GLY A 60 1.09 -5.56 -3.25
CA GLY A 60 1.63 -6.90 -3.30
C GLY A 60 2.47 -7.29 -2.09
N PHE A 61 2.69 -8.59 -1.98
CA PHE A 61 3.38 -9.25 -0.89
C PHE A 61 4.57 -10.05 -1.42
N GLU A 62 5.71 -9.97 -0.72
CA GLU A 62 6.97 -10.54 -1.17
C GLU A 62 7.70 -11.28 -0.04
N GLU A 63 8.67 -12.13 -0.35
CA GLU A 63 9.45 -12.80 0.69
C GLU A 63 10.28 -11.79 1.52
N ALA A 64 10.05 -11.74 2.83
CA ALA A 64 10.68 -10.78 3.74
C ALA A 64 12.22 -10.78 3.70
N SER A 65 12.84 -11.94 3.40
CA SER A 65 14.30 -12.11 3.31
C SER A 65 14.96 -11.48 2.09
N LEU A 66 14.21 -11.13 1.05
CA LEU A 66 14.76 -10.55 -0.18
C LEU A 66 15.16 -9.08 0.01
N GLY A 67 16.09 -8.60 -0.82
CA GLY A 67 16.41 -7.16 -0.90
C GLY A 67 15.26 -6.35 -1.51
N ILE A 68 15.21 -5.03 -1.26
CA ILE A 68 14.10 -4.18 -1.72
C ILE A 68 13.89 -4.18 -3.25
N TYR A 69 14.99 -4.22 -4.01
CA TYR A 69 14.94 -4.32 -5.48
C TYR A 69 14.48 -5.70 -5.93
N GLU A 70 14.89 -6.78 -5.25
CA GLU A 70 14.45 -8.13 -5.59
C GLU A 70 12.95 -8.30 -5.35
N LYS A 71 12.41 -7.64 -4.32
CA LYS A 71 10.98 -7.64 -3.99
C LYS A 71 10.14 -6.96 -5.06
N PHE A 72 10.53 -5.74 -5.47
CA PHE A 72 9.60 -4.88 -6.17
C PHE A 72 10.01 -4.47 -7.60
N ALA A 73 11.08 -5.04 -8.16
CA ALA A 73 11.56 -4.66 -9.51
C ALA A 73 10.58 -4.99 -10.65
N ASP A 74 9.67 -5.95 -10.45
CA ASP A 74 8.72 -6.38 -11.48
C ASP A 74 7.41 -5.57 -11.48
N TYR A 75 7.24 -4.63 -10.54
CA TYR A 75 6.05 -3.79 -10.42
C TYR A 75 6.07 -2.66 -11.46
N SER A 76 4.89 -2.10 -11.74
CA SER A 76 4.74 -1.06 -12.76
C SER A 76 5.63 0.14 -12.45
N TYR A 77 6.45 0.54 -13.43
CA TYR A 77 7.38 1.69 -13.34
C TYR A 77 8.38 1.63 -12.17
N ALA A 78 8.66 0.43 -11.63
CA ALA A 78 9.52 0.23 -10.48
C ALA A 78 10.93 0.82 -10.64
N ASP A 79 11.49 0.77 -11.85
CA ASP A 79 12.79 1.38 -12.17
C ASP A 79 12.85 2.88 -11.87
N GLN A 80 11.72 3.57 -11.89
CA GLN A 80 11.62 5.00 -11.59
C GLN A 80 11.42 5.30 -10.10
N TRP A 81 10.54 4.57 -9.40
CA TRP A 81 10.18 4.89 -8.02
C TRP A 81 10.97 4.14 -6.95
N LEU A 82 11.55 2.96 -7.25
CA LEU A 82 12.32 2.16 -6.30
C LEU A 82 13.46 2.93 -5.61
N PRO A 83 14.27 3.75 -6.32
CA PRO A 83 15.33 4.51 -5.66
C PRO A 83 14.80 5.48 -4.60
N ALA A 84 13.63 6.08 -4.84
CA ALA A 84 12.99 6.99 -3.88
C ALA A 84 12.42 6.22 -2.68
N VAL A 85 11.89 5.02 -2.91
CA VAL A 85 11.44 4.12 -1.84
C VAL A 85 12.61 3.70 -0.94
N GLU A 86 13.72 3.25 -1.52
CA GLU A 86 14.93 2.88 -0.78
C GLU A 86 15.46 4.05 0.06
N GLN A 87 15.49 5.26 -0.51
CA GLN A 87 15.88 6.46 0.23
C GLN A 87 14.95 6.69 1.44
N LYS A 88 13.63 6.60 1.26
CA LYS A 88 12.64 6.80 2.33
C LYS A 88 12.74 5.76 3.44
N ILE A 89 12.98 4.48 3.10
CA ILE A 89 13.24 3.42 4.08
C ILE A 89 14.43 3.79 4.98
N ASN A 90 15.53 4.23 4.36
CA ASN A 90 16.74 4.63 5.07
C ASN A 90 16.52 5.87 5.94
N GLU A 91 15.77 6.87 5.46
CA GLU A 91 15.45 8.09 6.22
C GLU A 91 14.55 7.84 7.43
N LEU A 92 13.58 6.93 7.29
CA LEU A 92 12.67 6.53 8.36
C LEU A 92 13.33 5.57 9.37
N GLY A 93 14.49 4.99 9.02
CA GLY A 93 15.16 4.00 9.85
C GLY A 93 14.28 2.78 10.10
N LEU A 94 13.54 2.32 9.09
CA LEU A 94 12.68 1.15 9.22
C LEU A 94 13.56 -0.09 9.43
N GLU A 95 13.61 -0.57 10.68
CA GLU A 95 14.37 -1.78 11.06
C GLU A 95 13.60 -3.07 10.75
N THR A 96 12.27 -2.98 10.60
CA THR A 96 11.39 -4.12 10.36
C THR A 96 11.57 -4.64 8.92
N PRO A 97 11.63 -5.97 8.71
CA PRO A 97 11.59 -6.54 7.37
C PRO A 97 10.35 -6.04 6.62
N VAL A 98 10.55 -5.46 5.44
CA VAL A 98 9.45 -5.05 4.56
C VAL A 98 9.07 -6.23 3.68
N ASN A 99 7.81 -6.65 3.70
CA ASN A 99 7.28 -7.70 2.82
C ASN A 99 5.96 -7.32 2.15
N ALA A 100 5.46 -6.11 2.38
CA ALA A 100 4.25 -5.61 1.75
C ALA A 100 4.48 -4.21 1.18
N ILE A 101 3.87 -3.94 0.03
CA ILE A 101 3.77 -2.62 -0.58
C ILE A 101 2.32 -2.35 -0.96
N ILE A 102 1.89 -1.11 -0.75
CA ILE A 102 0.66 -0.57 -1.32
C ILE A 102 1.01 0.80 -1.89
N PHE A 103 0.55 1.11 -3.10
CA PHE A 103 0.59 2.46 -3.63
C PHE A 103 -0.67 2.82 -4.38
N ALA A 104 -1.10 4.07 -4.22
CA ALA A 104 -2.34 4.58 -4.79
C ALA A 104 -2.12 5.97 -5.38
N SER A 105 -2.78 6.28 -6.49
CA SER A 105 -2.77 7.64 -7.04
C SER A 105 -3.14 8.68 -5.97
N ARG A 106 -2.46 9.84 -5.96
CA ARG A 106 -2.57 10.86 -4.89
C ARG A 106 -4.01 11.28 -4.56
N HIS A 107 -4.91 11.20 -5.53
CA HIS A 107 -6.29 11.62 -5.39
C HIS A 107 -7.20 10.61 -4.69
N VAL A 108 -6.76 9.35 -4.59
CA VAL A 108 -7.51 8.23 -4.02
C VAL A 108 -7.60 8.34 -2.50
N ILE A 109 -6.48 8.69 -1.86
CA ILE A 109 -6.34 8.68 -0.39
C ILE A 109 -6.01 10.11 0.09
N PRO A 110 -7.01 10.95 0.47
CA PRO A 110 -6.77 12.37 0.76
C PRO A 110 -5.93 12.64 2.02
N ARG A 111 -5.92 11.69 2.96
CA ARG A 111 -5.22 11.80 4.25
C ARG A 111 -4.55 10.47 4.58
N PRO A 112 -3.45 10.14 3.87
CA PRO A 112 -2.76 8.87 4.07
C PRO A 112 -2.18 8.80 5.48
N VAL A 113 -2.33 7.66 6.14
CA VAL A 113 -1.82 7.41 7.49
C VAL A 113 -1.07 6.09 7.55
N SER A 114 -0.09 6.02 8.45
CA SER A 114 0.52 4.76 8.87
C SER A 114 -0.40 4.03 9.85
N VAL A 115 -0.35 2.70 9.81
CA VAL A 115 -1.12 1.82 10.69
C VAL A 115 -0.14 0.84 11.31
N ASN A 116 -0.25 0.62 12.61
CA ASN A 116 0.63 -0.29 13.34
C ASN A 116 -0.18 -0.92 14.47
N ASP A 117 -0.26 -2.24 14.46
CA ASP A 117 -0.89 -3.06 15.50
C ASP A 117 0.03 -4.22 15.88
N GLU A 118 -0.41 -5.10 16.78
CA GLU A 118 0.38 -6.24 17.25
C GLU A 118 0.66 -7.26 16.13
N GLU A 119 -0.17 -7.31 15.08
CA GLU A 119 -0.14 -8.33 14.03
C GLU A 119 0.54 -7.86 12.72
N TYR A 120 0.48 -6.57 12.42
CA TYR A 120 1.07 -6.00 11.20
C TYR A 120 1.44 -4.53 11.38
N ALA A 121 2.33 -4.05 10.51
CA ALA A 121 2.64 -2.64 10.41
C ALA A 121 2.65 -2.22 8.94
N LEU A 122 2.06 -1.07 8.63
CA LEU A 122 2.02 -0.47 7.31
C LEU A 122 2.35 1.03 7.43
N TYR A 123 3.57 1.39 7.05
CA TYR A 123 4.09 2.74 7.19
C TYR A 123 3.85 3.55 5.92
N TYR A 124 3.16 4.68 6.04
CA TYR A 124 3.10 5.67 4.98
C TYR A 124 4.47 6.33 4.82
N ILE A 125 5.08 6.23 3.63
CA ILE A 125 6.42 6.75 3.36
C ILE A 125 6.41 8.04 2.52
N GLY A 126 5.23 8.50 2.10
CA GLY A 126 5.07 9.76 1.36
C GLY A 126 4.64 9.58 -0.09
N GLU A 127 4.63 10.71 -0.81
CA GLU A 127 4.37 10.76 -2.25
C GLU A 127 5.65 10.53 -3.05
N ILE A 128 5.52 9.88 -4.22
CA ILE A 128 6.59 9.70 -5.21
C ILE A 128 6.01 10.04 -6.60
N GLU A 129 6.73 10.85 -7.37
CA GLU A 129 6.38 11.25 -8.74
C GLU A 129 7.17 10.41 -9.75
N TYR A 130 6.50 9.88 -10.78
CA TYR A 130 7.13 9.12 -11.88
C TYR A 130 6.42 9.39 -13.22
N ASN A 131 7.05 8.99 -14.33
CA ASN A 131 6.47 9.15 -15.66
C ASN A 131 5.65 7.92 -16.05
N ILE A 132 4.48 8.14 -16.66
CA ILE A 132 3.59 7.10 -17.20
C ILE A 132 3.48 7.15 -18.73
#